data_AF-A0A353VL36-F1
#
_entry.id   AF-A0A353VL36-F1
#
_cell.length_a   1.000
_cell.length_b   1.000
_cell.length_c   1.000
_cell.angle_alpha   90.00
_cell.angle_beta   90.00
_cell.angle_gamma   90.00
#
_symmetry.space_group_name_H-M   'P 1'
#
loop_
_entity.id
_entity.type
_entity.pdbx_description
1 polymer ?
#
loop_
_entity_poly.entity_id
_entity_poly.type
_entity_poly.pdbx_seq_one_letter_code
_entity_poly.pdbx_strand_id
1 'polypeptide(L)'
;MSSADKATLFERGSYHAYISKTPDPQAIDLLNKMSVGTSGAQYQLKTIAERLSQIEHPYFMYMLQRDKLTGNLMSAHREVQSSIGRLNAFYIRYFVFKDAIRASATSAQSAKANKADGFFKSYIKRLLSRPAFDLGVDYGEDRSLPFLTYAFIDSDNFRSSNMSETFGLHPISKFDTFSFTRLSPKKDQHVKQLNTSLKLDIKSLLRRHYRSFSMYDEQYLFLKDNYFIYEKDGKVLAGVQVNVSEWEVKKIKGLMGNIAMNVVPKVPGIRSYFNPKSFKFLTFDYLYHELGREKELELLLESVLAIFELHFALSWQEVKSPYHRFFSEVNRGTLSNFNNVPSAHYMASMPKMDVSQKRAISDSPLFMCGLDMS
;
A
#
# COMPACT_ATOMS: atom_id res chain seq x y z
N MET A 1 -25.70 6.66 18.19
CA MET A 1 -26.70 6.37 17.12
C MET A 1 -26.13 5.24 16.27
N SER A 2 -26.87 4.16 16.03
CA SER A 2 -26.41 3.07 15.16
C SER A 2 -26.26 3.61 13.74
N SER A 3 -25.04 3.58 13.19
CA SER A 3 -24.77 3.96 11.80
C SER A 3 -25.37 2.92 10.85
N ALA A 4 -25.90 3.33 9.71
CA ALA A 4 -26.33 2.38 8.69
C ALA A 4 -25.11 1.65 8.08
N ASP A 5 -25.28 0.39 7.68
CA ASP A 5 -24.24 -0.35 6.94
C ASP A 5 -24.14 0.09 5.47
N LYS A 6 -25.12 0.86 5.00
CA LYS A 6 -25.22 1.40 3.65
C LYS A 6 -25.94 2.74 3.65
N ALA A 7 -25.45 3.69 2.85
CA ALA A 7 -26.10 4.97 2.63
C ALA A 7 -26.11 5.36 1.14
N THR A 8 -27.25 5.83 0.67
CA THR A 8 -27.37 6.39 -0.69
C THR A 8 -26.73 7.76 -0.73
N LEU A 9 -25.77 7.95 -1.64
CA LEU A 9 -25.07 9.21 -1.81
C LEU A 9 -25.78 10.09 -2.87
N PHE A 10 -26.30 9.46 -3.92
CA PHE A 10 -26.98 10.14 -5.03
C PHE A 10 -27.83 9.18 -5.84
N GLU A 11 -28.99 9.65 -6.29
CA GLU A 11 -29.85 8.96 -7.25
C GLU A 11 -30.43 9.97 -8.24
N ARG A 12 -30.24 9.73 -9.55
CA ARG A 12 -30.80 10.58 -10.60
C ARG A 12 -30.95 9.82 -11.91
N GLY A 13 -32.20 9.63 -12.32
CA GLY A 13 -32.52 8.90 -13.54
C GLY A 13 -31.91 7.50 -13.50
N SER A 14 -31.07 7.17 -14.48
CA SER A 14 -30.42 5.86 -14.52
C SER A 14 -29.15 5.73 -13.67
N TYR A 15 -28.72 6.78 -12.97
CA TYR A 15 -27.50 6.78 -12.16
C TYR A 15 -27.82 6.66 -10.67
N HIS A 16 -27.07 5.79 -9.99
CA HIS A 16 -27.18 5.57 -8.56
C HIS A 16 -25.78 5.43 -7.96
N ALA A 17 -25.52 6.08 -6.85
CA ALA A 17 -24.28 5.96 -6.10
C ALA A 17 -24.56 5.77 -4.61
N TYR A 18 -23.85 4.84 -3.98
CA TYR A 18 -24.00 4.52 -2.57
C TYR A 18 -22.66 4.17 -1.93
N ILE A 19 -22.58 4.31 -0.61
CA ILE A 19 -21.48 3.83 0.23
C ILE A 19 -21.96 2.64 1.07
N SER A 20 -21.09 1.67 1.30
CA SER A 20 -21.39 0.45 2.06
C SER A 20 -20.17 0.00 2.89
N LYS A 21 -20.42 -0.70 3.98
CA LYS A 21 -19.41 -1.47 4.74
C LYS A 21 -19.11 -2.83 4.12
N THR A 22 -20.02 -3.32 3.29
CA THR A 22 -19.90 -4.64 2.65
C THR A 22 -19.57 -4.50 1.16
N PRO A 23 -18.71 -5.39 0.62
CA PRO A 23 -18.34 -5.34 -0.77
C PRO A 23 -19.47 -5.85 -1.69
N ASP A 24 -19.70 -5.15 -2.80
CA ASP A 24 -20.54 -5.60 -3.91
C ASP A 24 -19.83 -6.73 -4.69
N PRO A 25 -20.50 -7.87 -4.97
CA PRO A 25 -19.93 -8.97 -5.73
C PRO A 25 -19.37 -8.57 -7.11
N GLN A 26 -20.00 -7.61 -7.81
CA GLN A 26 -19.49 -7.10 -9.09
C GLN A 26 -18.14 -6.39 -8.93
N ALA A 27 -17.93 -5.73 -7.78
CA ALA A 27 -16.67 -5.06 -7.50
C ALA A 27 -15.57 -6.08 -7.19
N ILE A 28 -15.87 -7.14 -6.44
CA ILE A 28 -14.91 -8.23 -6.17
C ILE A 28 -14.46 -8.89 -7.49
N ASP A 29 -15.39 -9.20 -8.40
CA ASP A 29 -15.06 -9.78 -9.71
C ASP A 29 -14.13 -8.85 -10.52
N LEU A 30 -14.41 -7.54 -10.48
CA LEU A 30 -13.60 -6.54 -11.16
C LEU A 30 -12.21 -6.40 -10.53
N LEU A 31 -12.09 -6.40 -9.20
CA LEU A 31 -10.80 -6.35 -8.50
C LEU A 31 -9.94 -7.59 -8.80
N ASN A 32 -10.55 -8.78 -8.87
CA ASN A 32 -9.85 -10.03 -9.20
C ASN A 32 -9.27 -10.03 -10.62
N LYS A 33 -9.81 -9.22 -11.53
CA LYS A 33 -9.35 -9.10 -12.93
C LYS A 33 -8.41 -7.92 -13.16
N MET A 34 -8.16 -7.10 -12.14
CA MET A 34 -7.37 -5.89 -12.27
C MET A 34 -5.86 -6.20 -12.34
N SER A 35 -5.19 -5.58 -13.31
CA SER A 35 -3.73 -5.53 -13.37
C SER A 35 -3.25 -4.16 -12.88
N VAL A 36 -2.21 -4.15 -12.05
CA VAL A 36 -1.51 -2.95 -11.59
C VAL A 36 -0.37 -2.63 -12.56
N GLY A 37 -0.10 -1.33 -12.76
CA GLY A 37 0.97 -0.82 -13.63
C GLY A 37 0.55 -0.54 -15.08
N THR A 38 1.08 0.54 -15.68
CA THR A 38 0.79 0.92 -17.09
C THR A 38 2.01 0.89 -17.99
N SER A 39 3.11 1.52 -17.59
CA SER A 39 4.35 1.56 -18.38
C SER A 39 5.49 0.74 -17.76
N GLY A 40 5.53 0.49 -16.46
CA GLY A 40 6.62 -0.25 -15.80
C GLY A 40 6.40 -1.77 -15.71
N ALA A 41 6.58 -2.33 -14.51
CA ALA A 41 6.14 -3.68 -14.19
C ALA A 41 4.61 -3.73 -14.20
N GLN A 42 4.04 -4.80 -14.76
CA GLN A 42 2.61 -5.08 -14.70
C GLN A 42 2.40 -6.39 -13.96
N TYR A 43 1.55 -6.36 -12.94
CA TYR A 43 1.27 -7.54 -12.13
C TYR A 43 -0.20 -7.60 -11.71
N GLN A 44 -0.66 -8.81 -11.44
CA GLN A 44 -1.98 -9.09 -10.90
C GLN A 44 -1.83 -9.63 -9.48
N LEU A 45 -2.60 -9.07 -8.56
CA LEU A 45 -2.66 -9.55 -7.18
C LEU A 45 -3.45 -10.85 -7.14
N LYS A 46 -2.84 -11.93 -6.64
CA LYS A 46 -3.51 -13.24 -6.54
C LYS A 46 -4.30 -13.42 -5.24
N THR A 47 -4.13 -12.52 -4.28
CA THR A 47 -4.63 -12.66 -2.91
C THR A 47 -5.71 -11.63 -2.53
N ILE A 48 -6.45 -11.08 -3.50
CA ILE A 48 -7.47 -10.03 -3.25
C ILE A 48 -8.45 -10.40 -2.14
N ALA A 49 -8.98 -11.63 -2.14
CA ALA A 49 -9.93 -12.06 -1.11
C ALA A 49 -9.30 -12.07 0.29
N GLU A 50 -8.08 -12.57 0.43
CA GLU A 50 -7.31 -12.55 1.68
C GLU A 50 -6.96 -11.11 2.08
N ARG A 51 -6.61 -10.24 1.13
CA ARG A 51 -6.33 -8.83 1.41
C ARG A 51 -7.56 -8.10 1.92
N LEU A 52 -8.72 -8.33 1.31
CA LEU A 52 -9.98 -7.74 1.75
C LEU A 52 -10.37 -8.18 3.16
N SER A 53 -10.08 -9.42 3.56
CA SER A 53 -10.38 -9.88 4.93
C SER A 53 -9.42 -9.35 6.00
N GLN A 54 -8.26 -8.83 5.60
CA GLN A 54 -7.26 -8.22 6.49
C GLN A 54 -7.47 -6.71 6.67
N ILE A 55 -8.35 -6.09 5.89
CA ILE A 55 -8.60 -4.66 5.96
C ILE A 55 -9.61 -4.36 7.05
N GLU A 56 -9.18 -3.57 8.02
CA GLU A 56 -10.07 -3.04 9.05
C GLU A 56 -10.87 -1.84 8.52
N HIS A 57 -12.12 -1.74 8.95
CA HIS A 57 -13.01 -0.62 8.67
C HIS A 57 -13.08 -0.20 7.17
N PRO A 58 -13.40 -1.14 6.25
CA PRO A 58 -13.48 -0.82 4.83
C PRO A 58 -14.75 -0.03 4.48
N TYR A 59 -14.59 0.93 3.60
CA TYR A 59 -15.64 1.70 2.96
C TYR A 59 -15.64 1.44 1.46
N PHE A 60 -16.79 1.04 0.95
CA PHE A 60 -16.99 0.77 -0.45
C PHE A 60 -17.96 1.77 -1.05
N MET A 61 -17.46 2.62 -1.94
CA MET A 61 -18.26 3.57 -2.69
C MET A 61 -18.47 3.06 -4.11
N TYR A 62 -19.73 2.92 -4.47
CA TYR A 62 -20.15 2.36 -5.74
C TYR A 62 -20.89 3.37 -6.58
N MET A 63 -20.68 3.25 -7.88
CA MET A 63 -21.49 3.92 -8.88
C MET A 63 -22.06 2.93 -9.87
N LEU A 64 -23.35 3.11 -10.14
CA LEU A 64 -24.13 2.26 -11.02
C LEU A 64 -24.81 3.12 -12.07
N GLN A 65 -24.89 2.57 -13.27
CA GLN A 65 -25.74 3.07 -14.34
C GLN A 65 -26.61 1.93 -14.85
N ARG A 66 -27.94 2.05 -14.73
CA ARG A 66 -28.90 0.98 -15.06
C ARG A 66 -28.49 -0.35 -14.38
N ASP A 67 -28.23 -0.28 -13.08
CA ASP A 67 -27.80 -1.40 -12.20
C ASP A 67 -26.48 -2.10 -12.57
N LYS A 68 -25.73 -1.54 -13.52
CA LYS A 68 -24.39 -2.02 -13.86
C LYS A 68 -23.34 -1.18 -13.15
N LEU A 69 -22.40 -1.85 -12.47
CA LEU A 69 -21.26 -1.18 -11.84
C LEU A 69 -20.44 -0.43 -12.90
N THR A 70 -20.35 0.88 -12.77
CA THR A 70 -19.54 1.77 -13.62
C THR A 70 -18.33 2.31 -12.89
N GLY A 71 -18.32 2.24 -11.56
CA GLY A 71 -17.24 2.73 -10.72
C GLY A 71 -17.19 2.11 -9.34
N ASN A 72 -15.97 1.89 -8.85
CA ASN A 72 -15.68 1.43 -7.51
C ASN A 72 -14.54 2.26 -6.91
N LEU A 73 -14.74 2.73 -5.68
CA LEU A 73 -13.70 3.28 -4.81
C LEU A 73 -13.78 2.55 -3.49
N MET A 74 -12.71 1.84 -3.14
CA MET A 74 -12.54 1.28 -1.81
C MET A 74 -11.56 2.15 -1.03
N SER A 75 -11.98 2.60 0.15
CA SER A 75 -11.09 3.13 1.16
C SER A 75 -11.13 2.31 2.45
N ALA A 76 -10.12 2.45 3.30
CA ALA A 76 -10.06 1.88 4.64
C ALA A 76 -9.80 3.01 5.64
N HIS A 77 -10.55 3.05 6.73
CA HIS A 77 -10.28 3.99 7.82
C HIS A 77 -9.18 3.47 8.73
N ARG A 78 -8.30 4.38 9.14
CA ARG A 78 -7.30 4.18 10.17
C ARG A 78 -7.26 5.39 11.09
N GLU A 79 -7.18 5.16 12.40
CA GLU A 79 -6.68 6.17 13.30
C GLU A 79 -5.15 6.09 13.29
N VAL A 80 -4.49 7.17 12.88
CA VAL A 80 -3.03 7.19 12.73
C VAL A 80 -2.40 8.22 13.65
N GLN A 81 -1.19 7.93 14.12
CA GLN A 81 -0.32 8.90 14.76
C GLN A 81 0.34 9.77 13.67
N SER A 82 0.29 11.09 13.86
CA SER A 82 0.95 12.06 13.00
C SER A 82 1.76 13.07 13.80
N SER A 83 2.54 13.89 13.11
CA SER A 83 3.26 15.03 13.70
C SER A 83 2.35 16.10 14.30
N ILE A 84 1.06 16.14 13.93
CA ILE A 84 0.06 17.06 14.49
C ILE A 84 -0.83 16.42 15.56
N GLY A 85 -0.49 15.19 16.01
CA GLY A 85 -1.32 14.39 16.90
C GLY A 85 -2.04 13.27 16.17
N ARG A 86 -3.16 12.80 16.71
CA ARG A 86 -3.95 11.73 16.09
C ARG A 86 -4.85 12.29 14.99
N LEU A 87 -5.06 11.51 13.92
CA LEU A 87 -5.97 11.89 12.84
C LEU A 87 -6.69 10.67 12.24
N ASN A 88 -7.84 10.91 11.63
CA ASN A 88 -8.55 9.93 10.81
C ASN A 88 -7.96 9.90 9.39
N ALA A 89 -7.37 8.78 8.98
CA ALA A 89 -6.82 8.60 7.65
C ALA A 89 -7.71 7.64 6.85
N PHE A 90 -8.15 8.06 5.67
CA PHE A 90 -8.91 7.23 4.74
C PHE A 90 -8.01 6.80 3.58
N TYR A 91 -7.48 5.59 3.65
CA TYR A 91 -6.59 5.03 2.64
C TYR A 91 -7.39 4.51 1.45
N ILE A 92 -7.23 5.10 0.27
CA ILE A 92 -7.82 4.60 -0.98
C ILE A 92 -6.91 3.48 -1.52
N ARG A 93 -7.38 2.24 -1.42
CA ARG A 93 -6.64 1.06 -1.88
C ARG A 93 -6.99 0.66 -3.30
N TYR A 94 -8.29 0.64 -3.62
CA TYR A 94 -8.74 0.19 -4.93
C TYR A 94 -9.64 1.21 -5.60
N PHE A 95 -9.37 1.45 -6.87
CA PHE A 95 -10.03 2.52 -7.59
C PHE A 95 -10.16 2.21 -9.07
N VAL A 96 -11.38 2.01 -9.56
CA VAL A 96 -11.63 1.60 -10.94
C VAL A 96 -12.90 2.24 -11.50
N PHE A 97 -12.83 2.75 -12.74
CA PHE A 97 -13.99 3.20 -13.52
C PHE A 97 -14.00 2.62 -14.93
N LYS A 98 -15.21 2.37 -15.42
CA LYS A 98 -15.46 1.88 -16.78
C LYS A 98 -14.98 2.85 -17.87
N ASP A 99 -15.02 4.17 -17.63
CA ASP A 99 -14.52 5.16 -18.59
C ASP A 99 -12.99 5.32 -18.57
N ALA A 100 -12.34 5.03 -17.43
CA ALA A 100 -10.88 4.91 -17.36
C ALA A 100 -10.36 3.69 -18.15
N ILE A 101 -11.21 2.67 -18.32
CA ILE A 101 -10.95 1.50 -19.18
C ILE A 101 -11.13 1.85 -20.66
N ARG A 102 -11.99 2.83 -21.01
CA ARG A 102 -12.23 3.24 -22.43
C ARG A 102 -11.18 4.21 -23.00
N ALA A 103 -10.48 4.97 -22.16
CA ALA A 103 -9.37 5.83 -22.58
C ALA A 103 -8.16 5.05 -23.15
N SER A 104 -8.22 3.71 -23.20
CA SER A 104 -7.15 2.85 -23.70
C SER A 104 -7.28 2.43 -25.17
N ALA A 105 -8.27 2.89 -25.95
CA ALA A 105 -8.47 2.36 -27.30
C ALA A 105 -7.99 3.27 -28.45
N THR A 106 -7.94 4.60 -28.32
CA THR A 106 -7.54 5.46 -29.45
C THR A 106 -7.15 6.87 -29.01
N SER A 107 -5.91 7.23 -29.35
CA SER A 107 -5.33 8.56 -29.59
C SER A 107 -5.51 9.70 -28.55
N ALA A 108 -4.42 10.44 -28.39
CA ALA A 108 -4.31 11.72 -27.68
C ALA A 108 -5.11 12.89 -28.34
N GLN A 109 -6.29 12.61 -28.91
CA GLN A 109 -7.06 13.56 -29.73
C GLN A 109 -8.56 13.66 -29.39
N SER A 110 -9.03 13.13 -28.25
CA SER A 110 -10.42 13.32 -27.81
C SER A 110 -10.55 14.30 -26.63
N ALA A 111 -10.03 15.52 -26.81
CA ALA A 111 -10.30 16.65 -25.91
C ALA A 111 -11.68 17.29 -26.18
N LYS A 112 -12.74 16.49 -26.17
CA LYS A 112 -14.11 16.99 -25.94
C LYS A 112 -14.61 16.36 -24.66
N ALA A 113 -14.30 17.03 -23.54
CA ALA A 113 -14.82 16.69 -22.23
C ALA A 113 -16.36 16.72 -22.27
N ASN A 114 -17.00 15.56 -22.18
CA ASN A 114 -18.44 15.48 -22.02
C ASN A 114 -18.84 16.13 -20.68
N LYS A 115 -19.90 16.94 -20.65
CA LYS A 115 -20.41 17.57 -19.40
C LYS A 115 -20.66 16.56 -18.26
N ALA A 116 -20.99 15.32 -18.59
CA ALA A 116 -21.17 14.23 -17.62
C ALA A 116 -19.86 13.84 -16.90
N ASP A 117 -18.71 13.91 -17.58
CA ASP A 117 -17.38 13.66 -17.00
C ASP A 117 -17.03 14.74 -15.95
N GLY A 118 -17.40 16.00 -16.21
CA GLY A 118 -17.21 17.10 -15.26
C GLY A 118 -18.06 16.98 -13.99
N PHE A 119 -19.34 16.58 -14.12
CA PHE A 119 -20.19 16.32 -12.95
C PHE A 119 -19.62 15.20 -12.10
N PHE A 120 -19.20 14.11 -12.74
CA PHE A 120 -18.70 12.94 -12.05
C PHE A 120 -17.39 13.23 -11.28
N LYS A 121 -16.45 13.91 -11.93
CA LYS A 121 -15.18 14.33 -11.31
C LYS A 121 -15.40 15.24 -10.11
N SER A 122 -16.27 16.24 -10.25
CA SER A 122 -16.68 17.13 -9.16
C SER A 122 -17.32 16.36 -8.00
N TYR A 123 -18.14 15.36 -8.32
CA TYR A 123 -18.82 14.54 -7.33
C TYR A 123 -17.85 13.69 -6.50
N ILE A 124 -16.95 12.94 -7.14
CA ILE A 124 -15.92 12.17 -6.41
C ILE A 124 -15.01 13.08 -5.60
N LYS A 125 -14.55 14.20 -6.17
CA LYS A 125 -13.75 15.19 -5.43
C LYS A 125 -14.47 15.67 -4.17
N ARG A 126 -15.78 15.94 -4.25
CA ARG A 126 -16.62 16.32 -3.11
C ARG A 126 -16.73 15.19 -2.08
N LEU A 127 -16.86 13.94 -2.52
CA LEU A 127 -16.90 12.79 -1.62
C LEU A 127 -15.56 12.62 -0.88
N LEU A 128 -14.44 12.68 -1.59
CA LEU A 128 -13.11 12.54 -0.96
C LEU A 128 -12.71 13.72 -0.07
N SER A 129 -13.38 14.86 -0.23
CA SER A 129 -13.25 16.04 0.63
C SER A 129 -14.09 15.94 1.91
N ARG A 130 -14.74 14.80 2.15
CA ARG A 130 -15.55 14.51 3.34
C ARG A 130 -15.12 13.15 3.92
N PRO A 131 -15.12 13.00 5.24
CA PRO A 131 -14.91 11.70 5.86
C PRO A 131 -16.13 10.80 5.63
N ALA A 132 -15.94 9.47 5.67
CA ALA A 132 -17.02 8.52 5.41
C ALA A 132 -18.22 8.68 6.37
N PHE A 133 -17.96 9.02 7.63
CA PHE A 133 -19.01 9.27 8.62
C PHE A 133 -19.92 10.46 8.29
N ASP A 134 -19.46 11.45 7.52
CA ASP A 134 -20.29 12.55 7.00
C ASP A 134 -21.18 12.09 5.83
N LEU A 135 -20.95 10.88 5.30
CA LEU A 135 -21.71 10.25 4.23
C LEU A 135 -22.76 9.26 4.75
N GLY A 136 -22.89 9.10 6.08
CA GLY A 136 -23.94 8.30 6.71
C GLY A 136 -23.57 6.86 7.06
N VAL A 137 -22.30 6.49 6.91
CA VAL A 137 -21.76 5.17 7.30
C VAL A 137 -20.50 5.40 8.13
N ASP A 138 -20.40 4.77 9.30
CA ASP A 138 -19.26 4.94 10.20
C ASP A 138 -18.88 3.62 10.92
N TYR A 139 -17.64 3.53 11.42
CA TYR A 139 -17.16 2.47 12.30
C TYR A 139 -16.91 2.97 13.72
N GLY A 140 -17.56 4.08 14.11
CA GLY A 140 -17.34 4.73 15.40
C GLY A 140 -16.10 5.61 15.45
N GLU A 141 -15.68 6.20 14.33
CA GLU A 141 -14.56 7.13 14.29
C GLU A 141 -14.73 8.31 15.25
N ASP A 142 -13.61 8.75 15.85
CA ASP A 142 -13.57 9.98 16.64
C ASP A 142 -13.71 11.20 15.71
N ARG A 143 -14.93 11.75 15.67
CA ARG A 143 -15.29 12.89 14.82
C ARG A 143 -14.63 14.21 15.24
N SER A 144 -13.96 14.26 16.40
CA SER A 144 -13.20 15.43 16.84
C SER A 144 -11.82 15.51 16.20
N LEU A 145 -11.30 14.38 15.68
CA LEU A 145 -10.00 14.35 15.03
C LEU A 145 -10.04 14.97 13.64
N PRO A 146 -8.95 15.66 13.22
CA PRO A 146 -8.80 16.05 11.82
C PRO A 146 -8.74 14.81 10.93
N PHE A 147 -8.99 14.98 9.63
CA PHE A 147 -8.94 13.86 8.70
C PHE A 147 -8.19 14.18 7.41
N LEU A 148 -7.71 13.13 6.76
CA LEU A 148 -7.18 13.18 5.41
C LEU A 148 -7.57 11.93 4.64
N THR A 149 -7.55 12.05 3.32
CA THR A 149 -7.71 10.94 2.38
C THR A 149 -6.40 10.76 1.64
N TYR A 150 -5.89 9.53 1.51
CA TYR A 150 -4.60 9.30 0.85
C TYR A 150 -4.57 8.07 -0.03
N ALA A 151 -3.60 8.03 -0.94
CA ALA A 151 -3.35 6.90 -1.83
C ALA A 151 -1.86 6.83 -2.19
N PHE A 152 -1.42 5.64 -2.56
CA PHE A 152 -0.10 5.42 -3.14
C PHE A 152 -0.23 5.25 -4.65
N ILE A 153 0.57 6.00 -5.43
CA ILE A 153 0.44 6.00 -6.89
C ILE A 153 1.82 5.92 -7.52
N ASP A 154 2.05 4.87 -8.31
CA ASP A 154 3.26 4.74 -9.14
C ASP A 154 3.38 5.93 -10.10
N SER A 155 4.55 6.58 -10.17
CA SER A 155 4.77 7.74 -11.06
C SER A 155 4.56 7.41 -12.54
N ASP A 156 4.88 6.18 -12.92
CA ASP A 156 4.68 5.63 -14.26
C ASP A 156 3.22 5.27 -14.56
N ASN A 157 2.35 5.31 -13.55
CA ASN A 157 0.92 5.12 -13.70
C ASN A 157 0.21 6.43 -14.05
N PHE A 158 0.52 6.97 -15.25
CA PHE A 158 -0.06 8.21 -15.77
C PHE A 158 -1.59 8.25 -15.68
N ARG A 159 -2.25 7.09 -15.85
CA ARG A 159 -3.71 6.96 -15.71
C ARG A 159 -4.15 7.29 -14.28
N SER A 160 -3.49 6.71 -13.29
CA SER A 160 -3.83 6.92 -11.88
C SER A 160 -3.38 8.29 -11.38
N SER A 161 -2.25 8.79 -11.86
CA SER A 161 -1.75 10.13 -11.54
C SER A 161 -2.73 11.23 -11.99
N ASN A 162 -3.06 11.30 -13.28
CA ASN A 162 -4.00 12.29 -13.81
C ASN A 162 -5.40 12.19 -13.16
N MET A 163 -5.81 10.96 -12.86
CA MET A 163 -7.07 10.68 -12.20
C MET A 163 -7.09 11.15 -10.72
N SER A 164 -5.99 10.94 -9.99
CA SER A 164 -5.88 11.34 -8.58
C SER A 164 -5.84 12.85 -8.38
N GLU A 165 -5.11 13.58 -9.23
CA GLU A 165 -5.09 15.05 -9.23
C GLU A 165 -6.49 15.61 -9.52
N THR A 166 -7.21 14.98 -10.46
CA THR A 166 -8.59 15.33 -10.79
C THR A 166 -9.51 15.23 -9.56
N PHE A 167 -9.24 14.31 -8.64
CA PHE A 167 -10.02 14.15 -7.40
C PHE A 167 -9.50 14.93 -6.20
N GLY A 168 -8.51 15.81 -6.40
CA GLY A 168 -7.99 16.69 -5.35
C GLY A 168 -7.01 16.00 -4.39
N LEU A 169 -6.39 14.89 -4.82
CA LEU A 169 -5.21 14.35 -4.17
C LEU A 169 -3.97 15.06 -4.74
N HIS A 170 -3.05 15.45 -3.86
CA HIS A 170 -1.81 16.12 -4.24
C HIS A 170 -0.61 15.36 -3.68
N PRO A 171 0.55 15.38 -4.37
CA PRO A 171 1.75 14.71 -3.87
C PRO A 171 2.22 15.41 -2.59
N ILE A 172 2.39 14.63 -1.53
CA ILE A 172 2.95 15.09 -0.26
C ILE A 172 4.32 14.48 0.03
N SER A 173 4.64 13.33 -0.58
CA SER A 173 6.01 12.82 -0.63
C SER A 173 6.24 11.85 -1.80
N LYS A 174 7.48 11.36 -1.91
CA LYS A 174 7.89 10.28 -2.79
C LYS A 174 8.38 9.09 -1.99
N PHE A 175 8.31 7.91 -2.57
CA PHE A 175 8.88 6.70 -1.99
C PHE A 175 9.46 5.80 -3.06
N ASP A 176 10.41 4.98 -2.66
CA ASP A 176 11.08 4.02 -3.53
C ASP A 176 10.74 2.59 -3.10
N THR A 177 10.74 1.68 -4.08
CA THR A 177 10.62 0.24 -3.83
C THR A 177 12.01 -0.38 -3.82
N PHE A 178 12.43 -0.89 -2.68
CA PHE A 178 13.68 -1.61 -2.52
C PHE A 178 13.44 -3.10 -2.61
N SER A 179 14.24 -3.75 -3.45
CA SER A 179 14.30 -5.20 -3.52
C SER A 179 15.47 -5.71 -2.70
N PHE A 180 15.22 -6.63 -1.78
CA PHE A 180 16.25 -7.31 -0.99
C PHE A 180 16.28 -8.79 -1.38
N THR A 181 17.45 -9.29 -1.75
CA THR A 181 17.60 -10.60 -2.38
C THR A 181 18.75 -11.40 -1.78
N ARG A 182 18.56 -12.72 -1.70
CA ARG A 182 19.58 -13.70 -1.33
C ARG A 182 19.37 -14.97 -2.14
N LEU A 183 20.39 -15.39 -2.90
CA LEU A 183 20.35 -16.66 -3.64
C LEU A 183 20.46 -17.86 -2.69
N SER A 184 21.07 -17.70 -1.53
CA SER A 184 21.21 -18.77 -0.54
C SER A 184 21.09 -18.14 0.86
N PRO A 185 19.89 -17.72 1.27
CA PRO A 185 19.71 -17.03 2.53
C PRO A 185 20.08 -17.94 3.70
N LYS A 186 20.72 -17.38 4.72
CA LYS A 186 21.14 -18.12 5.92
C LYS A 186 20.41 -17.62 7.16
N LYS A 187 20.03 -18.56 8.02
CA LYS A 187 19.48 -18.23 9.33
C LYS A 187 20.61 -17.91 10.32
N ASP A 188 20.52 -16.78 10.98
CA ASP A 188 21.32 -16.42 12.15
C ASP A 188 20.69 -17.00 13.42
N GLN A 189 21.51 -17.50 14.35
CA GLN A 189 21.07 -18.12 15.60
C GLN A 189 20.36 -17.15 16.56
N HIS A 190 20.63 -15.84 16.44
CA HIS A 190 20.04 -14.80 17.27
C HIS A 190 18.67 -14.35 16.76
N VAL A 191 18.24 -14.84 15.59
CA VAL A 191 16.95 -14.50 15.00
C VAL A 191 15.88 -15.48 15.46
N LYS A 192 14.81 -14.92 16.03
CA LYS A 192 13.64 -15.67 16.48
C LYS A 192 12.35 -14.95 16.17
N GLN A 193 11.28 -15.72 16.02
CA GLN A 193 9.93 -15.19 15.98
C GLN A 193 9.56 -14.62 17.35
N LEU A 194 8.86 -13.50 17.37
CA LEU A 194 8.46 -12.81 18.60
C LEU A 194 7.48 -13.68 19.41
N ASN A 195 7.77 -13.85 20.69
CA ASN A 195 6.86 -14.50 21.63
C ASN A 195 5.68 -13.57 21.98
N THR A 196 4.47 -14.12 22.08
CA THR A 196 3.25 -13.39 22.48
C THR A 196 3.42 -12.55 23.75
N SER A 197 4.16 -13.04 24.74
CA SER A 197 4.41 -12.32 26.00
C SER A 197 5.16 -10.99 25.81
N LEU A 198 5.97 -10.85 24.76
CA LEU A 198 6.77 -9.65 24.48
C LEU A 198 6.08 -8.66 23.53
N LYS A 199 4.88 -8.98 23.02
CA LYS A 199 4.19 -8.12 22.03
C LYS A 199 3.89 -6.72 22.55
N LEU A 200 3.49 -6.58 23.82
CA LEU A 200 3.19 -5.27 24.41
C LEU A 200 4.45 -4.39 24.52
N ASP A 201 5.59 -5.00 24.83
CA ASP A 201 6.87 -4.30 24.94
C ASP A 201 7.37 -3.87 23.56
N ILE A 202 7.29 -4.76 22.56
CA ILE A 202 7.63 -4.43 21.16
C ILE A 202 6.69 -3.36 20.60
N LYS A 203 5.39 -3.42 20.91
CA LYS A 203 4.44 -2.39 20.51
C LYS A 203 4.83 -1.02 21.10
N SER A 204 5.16 -0.98 22.38
CA SER A 204 5.63 0.23 23.06
C SER A 204 6.96 0.74 22.48
N LEU A 205 7.86 -0.17 22.11
CA LEU A 205 9.12 0.14 21.45
C LEU A 205 8.90 0.78 20.08
N LEU A 206 8.03 0.19 19.24
CA LEU A 206 7.72 0.69 17.90
C LEU A 206 7.02 2.04 17.95
N ARG A 207 6.08 2.25 18.87
CA ARG A 207 5.45 3.57 19.10
C ARG A 207 6.48 4.66 19.41
N ARG A 208 7.49 4.34 20.23
CA ARG A 208 8.60 5.27 20.52
C ARG A 208 9.49 5.47 19.29
N HIS A 209 9.82 4.40 18.59
CA HIS A 209 10.67 4.42 17.40
C HIS A 209 10.06 5.28 16.28
N TYR A 210 8.77 5.08 16.00
CA TYR A 210 8.03 5.80 14.97
C TYR A 210 7.41 7.13 15.46
N ARG A 211 7.76 7.62 16.66
CA ARG A 211 7.20 8.86 17.21
C ARG A 211 7.44 10.10 16.32
N SER A 212 8.57 10.14 15.61
CA SER A 212 8.91 11.22 14.70
C SER A 212 8.31 11.06 13.30
N PHE A 213 7.66 9.93 13.02
CA PHE A 213 7.00 9.69 11.75
C PHE A 213 5.58 10.25 11.80
N SER A 214 5.09 10.62 10.61
CA SER A 214 3.67 10.82 10.38
C SER A 214 3.04 9.57 9.76
N MET A 215 1.73 9.44 9.88
CA MET A 215 0.93 8.35 9.30
C MET A 215 1.23 6.96 9.88
N TYR A 216 1.78 6.88 11.10
CA TYR A 216 2.05 5.60 11.75
C TYR A 216 0.74 4.97 12.25
N ASP A 217 0.50 3.74 11.83
CA ASP A 217 -0.64 2.92 12.24
C ASP A 217 -0.18 1.49 12.55
N GLU A 218 -0.95 0.76 13.35
CA GLU A 218 -0.60 -0.59 13.80
C GLU A 218 -1.49 -1.68 13.18
N GLN A 219 -2.24 -1.36 12.12
CA GLN A 219 -3.30 -2.23 11.56
C GLN A 219 -2.77 -3.64 11.24
N TYR A 220 -1.55 -3.74 10.72
CA TYR A 220 -0.96 -5.03 10.34
C TYR A 220 0.20 -5.46 11.24
N LEU A 221 0.40 -4.79 12.37
CA LEU A 221 1.44 -5.17 13.32
C LEU A 221 1.07 -6.51 13.97
N PHE A 222 2.00 -7.47 13.97
CA PHE A 222 1.81 -8.85 14.43
C PHE A 222 0.82 -9.67 13.59
N LEU A 223 0.54 -9.27 12.35
CA LEU A 223 -0.28 -10.08 11.44
C LEU A 223 0.34 -11.48 11.31
N LYS A 224 -0.50 -12.51 11.56
CA LYS A 224 -0.10 -13.94 11.58
C LYS A 224 1.07 -14.26 12.52
N ASP A 225 1.28 -13.46 13.55
CA ASP A 225 2.42 -13.59 14.47
C ASP A 225 3.79 -13.47 13.79
N ASN A 226 3.86 -12.92 12.58
CA ASN A 226 5.07 -12.87 11.76
C ASN A 226 5.96 -11.67 12.06
N TYR A 227 6.13 -11.34 13.33
CA TYR A 227 7.14 -10.37 13.75
C TYR A 227 8.37 -11.12 14.22
N PHE A 228 9.53 -10.79 13.67
CA PHE A 228 10.80 -11.43 13.99
C PHE A 228 11.74 -10.41 14.60
N ILE A 229 12.57 -10.89 15.52
CA ILE A 229 13.54 -10.07 16.25
C ILE A 229 14.93 -10.68 16.13
N TYR A 230 15.93 -9.80 16.12
CA TYR A 230 17.31 -10.15 16.42
C TYR A 230 17.53 -9.89 17.91
N GLU A 231 17.73 -10.94 18.70
CA GLU A 231 17.97 -10.83 20.14
C GLU A 231 19.34 -11.36 20.52
N LYS A 232 20.09 -10.53 21.24
CA LYS A 232 21.39 -10.90 21.77
C LYS A 232 21.49 -10.46 23.22
N ASP A 233 21.96 -11.34 24.09
CA ASP A 233 22.12 -11.09 25.54
C ASP A 233 20.81 -10.60 26.21
N GLY A 234 19.67 -11.16 25.80
CA GLY A 234 18.34 -10.80 26.30
C GLY A 234 17.82 -9.44 25.80
N LYS A 235 18.50 -8.82 24.83
CA LYS A 235 18.18 -7.49 24.31
C LYS A 235 17.75 -7.57 22.84
N VAL A 236 16.63 -6.93 22.50
CA VAL A 236 16.15 -6.81 21.12
C VAL A 236 16.93 -5.72 20.41
N LEU A 237 17.75 -6.08 19.42
CA LEU A 237 18.60 -5.15 18.69
C LEU A 237 18.00 -4.73 17.35
N ALA A 238 17.17 -5.59 16.75
CA ALA A 238 16.43 -5.31 15.52
C ALA A 238 15.10 -6.07 15.48
N GLY A 239 14.15 -5.58 14.69
CA GLY A 239 12.82 -6.15 14.52
C GLY A 239 12.26 -5.90 13.13
N VAL A 240 11.43 -6.83 12.64
CA VAL A 240 10.73 -6.71 11.36
C VAL A 240 9.42 -7.51 11.38
N GLN A 241 8.33 -6.90 10.92
CA GLN A 241 7.13 -7.62 10.51
C GLN A 241 7.34 -8.11 9.07
N VAL A 242 7.05 -9.39 8.82
CA VAL A 242 7.11 -9.95 7.47
C VAL A 242 5.75 -10.46 7.03
N ASN A 243 5.42 -10.24 5.75
CA ASN A 243 4.21 -10.78 5.16
C ASN A 243 4.51 -11.42 3.81
N VAL A 244 4.06 -12.66 3.64
CA VAL A 244 4.17 -13.33 2.34
C VAL A 244 3.17 -12.71 1.38
N SER A 245 3.66 -12.32 0.20
CA SER A 245 2.88 -11.75 -0.88
C SER A 245 3.12 -12.52 -2.16
N GLU A 246 2.13 -12.54 -3.04
CA GLU A 246 2.18 -13.27 -4.30
C GLU A 246 1.63 -12.45 -5.46
N TRP A 247 2.49 -12.24 -6.46
CA TRP A 247 2.15 -11.56 -7.69
C TRP A 247 2.18 -12.52 -8.88
N GLU A 248 1.21 -12.38 -9.77
CA GLU A 248 1.40 -12.82 -11.15
C GLU A 248 1.98 -11.66 -11.95
N VAL A 249 3.28 -11.73 -12.22
CA VAL A 249 4.02 -10.79 -13.02
C VAL A 249 3.69 -11.01 -14.50
N LYS A 250 2.97 -10.06 -15.10
CA LYS A 250 2.61 -10.06 -16.52
C LYS A 250 3.72 -9.47 -17.38
N LYS A 251 4.43 -8.47 -16.86
CA LYS A 251 5.50 -7.77 -17.59
C LYS A 251 6.48 -7.14 -16.61
N ILE A 252 7.79 -7.19 -16.91
CA ILE A 252 8.83 -6.37 -16.28
C ILE A 252 9.59 -5.69 -17.41
N LYS A 253 9.80 -4.37 -17.32
CA LYS A 253 10.61 -3.64 -18.30
C LYS A 253 12.11 -3.81 -18.03
N GLY A 254 12.91 -3.75 -19.10
CA GLY A 254 14.37 -3.75 -19.03
C GLY A 254 15.01 -5.08 -19.37
N LEU A 255 16.33 -5.07 -19.58
CA LEU A 255 17.13 -6.23 -20.00
C LEU A 255 17.01 -7.39 -18.99
N MET A 256 17.05 -7.08 -17.69
CA MET A 256 16.83 -8.06 -16.62
C MET A 256 15.40 -8.59 -16.57
N GLY A 257 14.40 -7.79 -16.96
CA GLY A 257 13.02 -8.24 -17.10
C GLY A 257 12.87 -9.29 -18.20
N ASN A 258 13.51 -9.11 -19.35
CA ASN A 258 13.51 -10.11 -20.42
C ASN A 258 14.19 -11.43 -20.00
N ILE A 259 15.30 -11.35 -19.25
CA ILE A 259 16.01 -12.53 -18.73
C ILE A 259 15.14 -13.25 -17.68
N ALA A 260 14.58 -12.51 -16.71
CA ALA A 260 13.71 -13.05 -15.67
C ALA A 260 12.42 -13.68 -16.23
N MET A 261 11.85 -13.14 -17.31
CA MET A 261 10.62 -13.66 -17.90
C MET A 261 10.84 -14.82 -18.87
N ASN A 262 11.94 -14.82 -19.64
CA ASN A 262 12.10 -15.76 -20.76
C ASN A 262 13.18 -16.83 -20.54
N VAL A 263 14.16 -16.55 -19.66
CA VAL A 263 15.33 -17.42 -19.44
C VAL A 263 15.23 -18.11 -18.09
N VAL A 264 15.07 -17.36 -17.00
CA VAL A 264 15.04 -17.89 -15.62
C VAL A 264 14.02 -19.03 -15.43
N PRO A 265 12.78 -18.98 -15.95
CA PRO A 265 11.81 -20.05 -15.77
C PRO A 265 12.17 -21.35 -16.49
N LYS A 266 13.10 -21.30 -17.45
CA LYS A 266 13.52 -22.43 -18.29
C LYS A 266 14.83 -23.07 -17.83
N VAL A 267 15.58 -22.44 -16.91
CA VAL A 267 16.85 -22.98 -16.41
C VAL A 267 16.59 -23.85 -15.16
N PRO A 268 16.89 -25.16 -15.20
CA PRO A 268 16.77 -26.04 -14.04
C PRO A 268 17.62 -25.51 -12.87
N GLY A 269 17.07 -25.57 -11.65
CA GLY A 269 17.74 -25.05 -10.44
C GLY A 269 17.61 -23.54 -10.23
N ILE A 270 17.24 -22.74 -11.26
CA ILE A 270 17.00 -21.29 -11.10
C ILE A 270 15.50 -20.95 -11.06
N ARG A 271 14.65 -21.84 -11.58
CA ARG A 271 13.18 -21.70 -11.58
C ARG A 271 12.58 -21.52 -10.18
N SER A 272 13.22 -22.02 -9.12
CA SER A 272 12.79 -21.81 -7.73
C SER A 272 12.97 -20.36 -7.26
N TYR A 273 13.91 -19.60 -7.83
CA TYR A 273 14.17 -18.22 -7.43
C TYR A 273 13.10 -17.25 -7.92
N PHE A 274 12.60 -17.44 -9.16
CA PHE A 274 11.64 -16.53 -9.76
C PHE A 274 10.66 -17.27 -10.66
N ASN A 275 9.39 -17.28 -10.25
CA ASN A 275 8.27 -17.76 -11.06
C ASN A 275 7.33 -16.60 -11.38
N PRO A 276 7.28 -16.09 -12.61
CA PRO A 276 6.45 -14.94 -12.93
C PRO A 276 4.94 -15.21 -12.78
N LYS A 277 4.50 -16.47 -12.83
CA LYS A 277 3.08 -16.81 -12.62
C LYS A 277 2.66 -16.82 -11.14
N SER A 278 3.64 -16.94 -10.24
CA SER A 278 3.47 -17.10 -8.79
C SER A 278 4.73 -16.57 -8.12
N PHE A 279 4.98 -15.26 -8.28
CA PHE A 279 6.15 -14.60 -7.74
C PHE A 279 5.88 -14.33 -6.27
N LYS A 280 6.48 -15.15 -5.40
CA LYS A 280 6.36 -15.03 -3.96
C LYS A 280 7.53 -14.24 -3.40
N PHE A 281 7.22 -13.30 -2.51
CA PHE A 281 8.20 -12.47 -1.83
C PHE A 281 7.69 -12.08 -0.45
N LEU A 282 8.61 -11.66 0.43
CA LEU A 282 8.26 -11.06 1.72
C LEU A 282 8.08 -9.55 1.56
N THR A 283 7.12 -8.95 2.26
CA THR A 283 7.19 -7.52 2.59
C THR A 283 7.97 -7.33 3.87
N PHE A 284 8.72 -6.23 3.97
CA PHE A 284 9.37 -5.82 5.20
C PHE A 284 8.69 -4.57 5.76
N ASP A 285 8.02 -4.75 6.90
CA ASP A 285 7.18 -3.76 7.55
C ASP A 285 7.60 -3.57 9.01
N TYR A 286 7.18 -2.45 9.64
CA TYR A 286 7.40 -2.21 11.07
C TYR A 286 8.84 -2.46 11.54
N LEU A 287 9.79 -1.99 10.72
CA LEU A 287 11.21 -2.15 10.94
C LEU A 287 11.63 -1.47 12.24
N TYR A 288 12.62 -2.07 12.90
CA TYR A 288 13.26 -1.53 14.08
C TYR A 288 14.73 -1.92 14.08
N HIS A 289 15.59 -1.00 14.48
CA HIS A 289 16.92 -1.31 15.00
C HIS A 289 17.36 -0.28 16.04
N GLU A 290 18.20 -0.68 16.99
CA GLU A 290 18.94 0.27 17.80
C GLU A 290 19.94 1.06 16.93
N LEU A 291 20.30 2.28 17.32
CA LEU A 291 21.26 3.11 16.60
C LEU A 291 22.60 2.36 16.43
N GLY A 292 23.13 2.29 15.21
CA GLY A 292 24.38 1.57 14.93
C GLY A 292 24.25 0.05 14.83
N ARG A 293 23.02 -0.47 14.80
CA ARG A 293 22.69 -1.91 14.67
C ARG A 293 22.12 -2.29 13.30
N GLU A 294 22.49 -1.55 12.27
CA GLU A 294 22.07 -1.79 10.88
C GLU A 294 22.51 -3.18 10.39
N LYS A 295 23.66 -3.68 10.88
CA LYS A 295 24.16 -5.02 10.55
C LYS A 295 23.25 -6.12 11.10
N GLU A 296 22.80 -5.98 12.34
CA GLU A 296 21.84 -6.91 12.97
C GLU A 296 20.50 -6.89 12.24
N LEU A 297 20.06 -5.72 11.75
CA LEU A 297 18.90 -5.63 10.87
C LEU A 297 19.13 -6.39 9.55
N GLU A 298 20.27 -6.22 8.87
CA GLU A 298 20.58 -6.96 7.64
C GLU A 298 20.57 -8.49 7.87
N LEU A 299 21.19 -8.97 8.95
CA LEU A 299 21.20 -10.39 9.33
C LEU A 299 19.78 -10.91 9.61
N LEU A 300 18.95 -10.08 10.25
CA LEU A 300 17.54 -10.37 10.48
C LEU A 300 16.77 -10.50 9.15
N LEU A 301 16.95 -9.56 8.21
CA LEU A 301 16.28 -9.58 6.92
C LEU A 301 16.67 -10.80 6.05
N GLU A 302 17.94 -11.22 6.10
CA GLU A 302 18.37 -12.46 5.45
C GLU A 302 17.82 -13.71 6.15
N SER A 303 17.79 -13.72 7.48
CA SER A 303 17.29 -14.85 8.25
C SER A 303 15.81 -15.10 8.02
N VAL A 304 14.99 -14.05 7.89
CA VAL A 304 13.57 -14.24 7.56
C VAL A 304 13.36 -14.77 6.14
N LEU A 305 14.21 -14.41 5.17
CA LEU A 305 14.19 -15.07 3.86
C LEU A 305 14.47 -16.57 3.98
N ALA A 306 15.45 -16.96 4.81
CA ALA A 306 15.76 -18.37 5.05
C ALA A 306 14.62 -19.12 5.74
N ILE A 307 13.98 -18.52 6.76
CA ILE A 307 12.88 -19.11 7.52
C ILE A 307 11.66 -19.38 6.64
N PHE A 308 11.36 -18.47 5.70
CA PHE A 308 10.23 -18.61 4.78
C PHE A 308 10.58 -19.35 3.48
N GLU A 309 11.83 -19.80 3.32
CA GLU A 309 12.34 -20.45 2.10
C GLU A 309 12.10 -19.60 0.84
N LEU A 310 12.29 -18.27 0.97
CA LEU A 310 12.12 -17.30 -0.10
C LEU A 310 13.43 -16.58 -0.40
N HIS A 311 13.51 -16.02 -1.61
CA HIS A 311 14.73 -15.35 -2.11
C HIS A 311 14.57 -13.85 -2.31
N PHE A 312 13.33 -13.36 -2.25
CA PHE A 312 12.96 -12.00 -2.56
C PHE A 312 12.15 -11.41 -1.42
N ALA A 313 12.49 -10.17 -1.09
CA ALA A 313 11.66 -9.29 -0.30
C ALA A 313 11.56 -7.92 -0.95
N LEU A 314 10.43 -7.26 -0.74
CA LEU A 314 10.18 -5.88 -1.15
C LEU A 314 9.94 -5.01 0.10
N SER A 315 10.49 -3.81 0.06
CA SER A 315 10.32 -2.79 1.08
C SER A 315 10.03 -1.47 0.42
N TRP A 316 8.95 -0.79 0.82
CA TRP A 316 8.59 0.53 0.33
C TRP A 316 8.97 1.55 1.37
N GLN A 317 9.87 2.47 1.02
CA GLN A 317 10.38 3.46 1.95
C GLN A 317 10.25 4.85 1.37
N GLU A 318 9.62 5.72 2.15
CA GLU A 318 9.55 7.15 1.87
C GLU A 318 10.96 7.76 1.89
N VAL A 319 11.22 8.72 1.00
CA VAL A 319 12.59 9.23 0.76
C VAL A 319 13.25 9.90 1.97
N LYS A 320 12.48 10.41 2.94
CA LYS A 320 12.99 10.98 4.20
C LYS A 320 13.07 9.95 5.33
N SER A 321 12.57 8.73 5.12
CA SER A 321 12.66 7.64 6.09
C SER A 321 14.13 7.26 6.32
N PRO A 322 14.58 7.06 7.58
CA PRO A 322 15.92 6.50 7.85
C PRO A 322 16.09 5.12 7.20
N TYR A 323 15.01 4.37 7.00
CA TYR A 323 15.04 3.07 6.34
C TYR A 323 15.30 3.17 4.83
N HIS A 324 14.93 4.28 4.19
CA HIS A 324 15.31 4.52 2.79
C HIS A 324 16.83 4.60 2.65
N ARG A 325 17.50 5.31 3.58
CA ARG A 325 18.96 5.37 3.64
C ARG A 325 19.55 3.98 3.90
N PHE A 326 19.06 3.26 4.90
CA PHE A 326 19.50 1.89 5.19
C PHE A 326 19.44 1.00 3.95
N PHE A 327 18.30 0.93 3.26
CA PHE A 327 18.18 0.10 2.07
C PHE A 327 19.04 0.59 0.91
N SER A 328 19.31 1.89 0.82
CA SER A 328 20.20 2.47 -0.20
C SER A 328 21.67 2.07 -0.01
N GLU A 329 22.10 1.86 1.23
CA GLU A 329 23.50 1.60 1.60
C GLU A 329 23.80 0.11 1.83
N VAL A 330 22.84 -0.67 2.29
CA VAL A 330 23.02 -2.10 2.61
C VAL A 330 23.24 -2.95 1.35
N ASN A 331 23.94 -4.08 1.51
CA ASN A 331 24.02 -5.08 0.45
C ASN A 331 22.66 -5.77 0.24
N ARG A 332 21.91 -5.27 -0.74
CA ARG A 332 20.61 -5.82 -1.14
C ARG A 332 20.70 -7.13 -1.94
N GLY A 333 21.90 -7.62 -2.24
CA GLY A 333 22.13 -8.84 -3.01
C GLY A 333 22.11 -8.63 -4.53
N THR A 334 22.54 -9.66 -5.25
CA THR A 334 22.88 -9.61 -6.69
C THR A 334 21.69 -9.38 -7.61
N LEU A 335 20.48 -9.77 -7.20
CA LEU A 335 19.26 -9.60 -7.99
C LEU A 335 18.44 -8.39 -7.55
N SER A 336 18.96 -7.53 -6.67
CA SER A 336 18.21 -6.38 -6.12
C SER A 336 17.82 -5.32 -7.15
N ASN A 337 18.49 -5.26 -8.30
CA ASN A 337 18.15 -4.33 -9.38
C ASN A 337 17.12 -4.93 -10.36
N PHE A 338 16.41 -6.00 -9.98
CA PHE A 338 15.38 -6.62 -10.85
C PHE A 338 14.20 -5.69 -11.10
N ASN A 339 13.89 -4.83 -10.12
CA ASN A 339 12.75 -3.94 -10.13
C ASN A 339 13.26 -2.50 -10.29
N ASN A 340 13.68 -2.12 -11.51
CA ASN A 340 13.90 -0.72 -11.88
C ASN A 340 12.54 0.02 -11.93
N VAL A 341 11.87 0.11 -10.79
CA VAL A 341 10.58 0.76 -10.63
C VAL A 341 10.86 2.23 -10.34
N PRO A 342 10.30 3.14 -11.13
CA PRO A 342 10.36 4.57 -10.84
C PRO A 342 9.79 4.89 -9.45
N SER A 343 10.32 5.92 -8.79
CA SER A 343 9.78 6.41 -7.52
C SER A 343 8.27 6.64 -7.63
N ALA A 344 7.52 6.27 -6.61
CA ALA A 344 6.08 6.47 -6.55
C ALA A 344 5.74 7.65 -5.63
N HIS A 345 4.47 8.07 -5.65
CA HIS A 345 3.98 9.23 -4.91
C HIS A 345 3.05 8.83 -3.78
N TYR A 346 3.29 9.42 -2.61
CA TYR A 346 2.32 9.49 -1.52
C TYR A 346 1.42 10.69 -1.81
N MET A 347 0.15 10.42 -2.13
CA MET A 347 -0.82 11.42 -2.53
C MET A 347 -1.84 11.61 -1.42
N ALA A 348 -2.17 12.85 -1.06
CA ALA A 348 -3.17 13.12 -0.03
C ALA A 348 -4.06 14.32 -0.34
N SER A 349 -5.29 14.27 0.15
CA SER A 349 -6.19 15.40 0.32
C SER A 349 -6.35 15.67 1.81
N MET A 350 -6.03 16.89 2.23
CA MET A 350 -6.08 17.33 3.63
C MET A 350 -7.08 18.49 3.76
N PRO A 351 -8.39 18.21 3.57
CA PRO A 351 -9.41 19.23 3.69
C PRO A 351 -9.46 19.75 5.14
N LYS A 352 -9.76 21.05 5.30
CA LYS A 352 -9.89 21.72 6.61
C LYS A 352 -8.62 21.74 7.48
N MET A 353 -7.48 21.24 7.01
CA MET A 353 -6.18 21.48 7.64
C MET A 353 -5.55 22.78 7.13
N ASP A 354 -4.93 23.54 8.04
CA ASP A 354 -4.19 24.74 7.70
C ASP A 354 -2.82 24.43 7.06
N VAL A 355 -2.11 25.47 6.59
CA VAL A 355 -0.81 25.32 5.93
C VAL A 355 0.25 24.75 6.86
N SER A 356 0.24 25.11 8.15
CA SER A 356 1.21 24.64 9.13
C SER A 356 1.02 23.15 9.43
N GLN A 357 -0.24 22.70 9.55
CA GLN A 357 -0.59 21.30 9.76
C GLN A 357 -0.19 20.44 8.56
N LYS A 358 -0.51 20.89 7.34
CA LYS A 358 -0.14 20.20 6.10
C LYS A 358 1.37 20.05 5.96
N ARG A 359 2.13 21.11 6.29
CA ARG A 359 3.60 21.08 6.31
C ARG A 359 4.13 20.15 7.38
N ALA A 360 3.64 20.24 8.61
CA ALA A 360 4.07 19.35 9.69
C ALA A 360 3.93 17.88 9.31
N ILE A 361 2.81 17.49 8.67
CA ILE A 361 2.62 16.12 8.16
C ILE A 361 3.63 15.82 7.05
N SER A 362 3.70 16.69 6.03
CA SER A 362 4.47 16.46 4.81
C SER A 362 5.98 16.61 4.98
N ASP A 363 6.46 17.26 6.03
CA ASP A 363 7.89 17.46 6.32
C ASP A 363 8.44 16.29 7.15
N SER A 364 7.61 15.66 7.98
CA SER A 364 8.00 14.46 8.75
C SER A 364 8.14 13.23 7.83
N PRO A 365 9.01 12.26 8.16
CA PRO A 365 9.02 10.96 7.47
C PRO A 365 7.63 10.32 7.52
N LEU A 366 7.15 9.81 6.40
CA LEU A 366 5.84 9.13 6.36
C LEU A 366 6.05 7.63 6.57
N PHE A 367 5.31 7.05 7.51
CA PHE A 367 5.25 5.62 7.69
C PHE A 367 4.59 4.96 6.46
N MET A 368 5.12 3.82 6.07
CA MET A 368 4.64 3.03 4.95
C MET A 368 4.53 1.57 5.36
N CYS A 369 3.49 0.89 4.87
CA CYS A 369 3.32 -0.55 5.01
C CYS A 369 3.26 -1.18 3.62
N GLY A 370 4.19 -2.09 3.34
CA GLY A 370 4.26 -2.87 2.12
C GLY A 370 3.02 -3.72 1.87
N LEU A 371 2.27 -4.13 2.90
CA LEU A 371 0.98 -4.79 2.71
C LEU A 371 -0.06 -3.94 1.97
N ASP A 372 0.05 -2.61 2.02
CA ASP A 372 -0.81 -1.71 1.24
C ASP A 372 -0.39 -1.67 -0.23
N MET A 373 0.87 -1.96 -0.51
CA MET A 373 1.46 -1.96 -1.86
C MET A 373 1.53 -3.35 -2.51
N SER A 374 1.31 -4.41 -1.73
CA SER A 374 1.50 -5.81 -2.12
C SER A 374 0.24 -6.58 -2.48
#